data_AF-A0A0B6ZRF3-F1
#
_entry.id   AF-A0A0B6ZRF3-F1
#
_cell.length_a   1.000
_cell.length_b   1.000
_cell.length_c   1.000
_cell.angle_alpha   90.00
_cell.angle_beta   90.00
_cell.angle_gamma   90.00
#
_symmetry.space_group_name_H-M   'P 1'
#
loop_
_entity.id
_entity.type
_entity.pdbx_description
1 polymer ?
#
loop_
_entity_poly.entity_id
_entity_poly.type
_entity_poly.pdbx_seq_one_letter_code
_entity_poly.pdbx_strand_id
1 'polypeptide(L)'
;GDLYFEKAVNGFLTDLFDKWKEQNCVHDVTIVLFSRIFYEAQSIDDFPVSVRECLQTDSKGRIYEDFYRVIVQNERYEEWTPVLRQLRILFNEYQDLVLHFHEHMQQNLKMPKASLSVASQGNFLETLNMSLNLFENYYLDRNF
;
A
#
# COMPACT_ATOMS: atom_id res chain seq x y z
N GLY A 1 -8.03 -12.15 -20.75
CA GLY A 1 -6.77 -12.51 -20.08
C GLY A 1 -6.68 -11.60 -18.90
N ASP A 2 -6.68 -12.16 -17.69
CA ASP A 2 -6.94 -11.38 -16.48
C ASP A 2 -5.69 -10.66 -16.00
N LEU A 3 -5.88 -9.45 -15.48
CA LEU A 3 -4.81 -8.68 -14.86
C LEU A 3 -4.32 -9.39 -13.59
N TYR A 4 -3.05 -9.20 -13.20
CA TYR A 4 -2.51 -9.79 -11.97
C TYR A 4 -3.34 -9.41 -10.73
N PHE A 5 -3.86 -8.18 -10.69
CA PHE A 5 -4.75 -7.73 -9.64
C PHE A 5 -6.06 -8.53 -9.59
N GLU A 6 -6.68 -8.78 -10.75
CA GLU A 6 -7.92 -9.58 -10.81
C GLU A 6 -7.68 -11.02 -10.35
N LYS A 7 -6.53 -11.61 -10.68
CA LYS A 7 -6.15 -12.94 -10.18
C LYS A 7 -6.00 -12.96 -8.65
N ALA A 8 -5.42 -11.91 -8.08
CA ALA A 8 -5.25 -11.80 -6.63
C ALA A 8 -6.59 -11.58 -5.91
N VAL A 9 -7.41 -10.64 -6.39
CA VAL A 9 -8.66 -10.27 -5.72
C VAL A 9 -9.79 -11.23 -6.04
N ASN A 10 -10.03 -11.53 -7.32
CA ASN A 10 -11.17 -12.36 -7.73
C ASN A 10 -10.88 -13.86 -7.61
N GLY A 11 -9.62 -14.26 -7.71
CA GLY A 11 -9.18 -15.63 -7.48
C GLY A 11 -8.80 -15.84 -6.01
N PHE A 12 -7.56 -15.49 -5.66
CA PHE A 12 -6.97 -15.88 -4.38
C PHE A 12 -7.77 -15.40 -3.16
N LEU A 13 -8.10 -14.11 -3.06
CA LEU A 13 -8.80 -13.57 -1.88
C LEU A 13 -10.24 -14.08 -1.79
N THR A 14 -10.97 -14.15 -2.91
CA THR A 14 -12.31 -14.76 -2.94
C THR A 14 -12.26 -16.20 -2.41
N ASP A 15 -11.40 -17.03 -3.00
CA ASP A 15 -11.27 -18.45 -2.63
C ASP A 15 -10.83 -18.63 -1.17
N LEU A 16 -9.97 -17.73 -0.67
CA LEU A 16 -9.52 -17.74 0.72
C LEU A 16 -10.67 -17.48 1.69
N PHE A 17 -11.46 -16.43 1.42
CA PHE A 17 -12.58 -16.04 2.28
C PHE A 17 -13.71 -17.07 2.25
N ASP A 18 -13.98 -17.67 1.09
CA ASP A 18 -14.95 -18.77 0.97
C ASP A 18 -14.52 -19.98 1.83
N LYS A 19 -13.23 -20.35 1.78
CA LYS A 19 -12.70 -21.43 2.63
C LYS A 19 -12.77 -21.11 4.11
N TRP A 20 -12.49 -19.87 4.52
CA TRP A 20 -12.63 -19.48 5.93
C TRP A 20 -14.07 -19.63 6.40
N LYS A 21 -15.04 -19.25 5.57
CA LYS A 21 -16.47 -19.41 5.85
C LYS A 21 -16.87 -20.89 5.93
N GLU A 22 -16.43 -21.72 4.99
CA GLU A 22 -16.68 -23.17 4.99
C GLU A 22 -16.12 -23.86 6.23
N GLN A 23 -14.96 -23.40 6.72
CA GLN A 23 -14.29 -23.94 7.91
C GLN A 23 -14.74 -23.29 9.22
N ASN A 24 -15.65 -22.30 9.16
CA ASN A 24 -16.11 -21.52 10.30
C ASN A 24 -14.95 -20.87 11.09
N CYS A 25 -13.96 -20.35 10.36
CA CYS A 25 -12.81 -19.65 10.90
C CYS A 25 -13.05 -18.15 10.97
N VAL A 26 -12.59 -17.51 12.05
CA VAL A 26 -12.58 -16.05 12.20
C VAL A 26 -11.14 -15.59 12.37
N HIS A 27 -10.75 -14.59 11.60
CA HIS A 27 -9.40 -14.04 11.59
C HIS A 27 -9.42 -12.55 11.87
N ASP A 28 -8.42 -12.08 12.62
CA ASP A 28 -8.05 -10.66 12.67
C ASP A 28 -7.28 -10.31 11.39
N VAL A 29 -7.87 -9.47 10.54
CA VAL A 29 -7.27 -9.16 9.24
C VAL A 29 -6.92 -7.68 9.15
N THR A 30 -5.71 -7.42 8.66
CA THR A 30 -5.24 -6.11 8.25
C THR A 30 -4.80 -6.19 6.79
N ILE A 31 -5.34 -5.32 5.95
CA ILE A 31 -5.01 -5.23 4.52
C ILE A 31 -4.37 -3.88 4.25
N VAL A 32 -3.12 -3.91 3.77
CA VAL A 32 -2.35 -2.71 3.44
C VAL A 32 -1.93 -2.78 1.97
N LEU A 33 -2.23 -1.73 1.21
CA LEU A 33 -1.64 -1.50 -0.10
C LEU A 33 -0.34 -0.74 0.06
N PHE A 34 0.70 -1.18 -0.64
CA PHE A 34 2.00 -0.51 -0.62
C PHE A 34 2.52 -0.32 -2.04
N SER A 35 3.24 0.78 -2.26
CA SER A 35 3.97 1.04 -3.50
C SER A 35 5.13 1.99 -3.27
N ARG A 36 6.05 2.02 -4.23
CA ARG A 36 7.14 2.99 -4.31
C ARG A 36 6.94 3.86 -5.54
N ILE A 37 7.12 5.17 -5.38
CA ILE A 37 7.07 6.15 -6.45
C ILE A 37 8.46 6.69 -6.69
N PHE A 38 8.94 6.63 -7.92
CA PHE A 38 10.20 7.24 -8.34
C PHE A 38 9.92 8.59 -9.00
N TYR A 39 10.80 9.55 -8.73
CA TYR A 39 10.73 10.88 -9.31
C TYR A 39 11.88 11.10 -10.30
N GLU A 40 11.56 11.68 -11.46
CA GLU A 40 12.52 12.12 -12.48
C GLU A 40 13.19 13.44 -12.03
N ALA A 41 14.15 13.35 -11.10
CA ALA A 41 14.89 14.48 -10.53
C ALA A 41 16.38 14.15 -10.33
N GLN A 42 17.24 15.17 -10.24
CA GLN A 42 18.68 14.99 -10.03
C GLN A 42 19.11 15.25 -8.59
N SER A 43 18.40 16.11 -7.87
CA SER A 43 18.66 16.41 -6.46
C SER A 43 17.37 16.49 -5.66
N ILE A 44 17.45 16.20 -4.36
CA ILE A 44 16.39 16.51 -3.39
C ILE A 44 16.10 18.01 -3.38
N ASP A 45 17.06 18.84 -3.80
CA ASP A 45 16.87 20.28 -3.95
C ASP A 45 15.87 20.68 -5.03
N ASP A 46 15.57 19.78 -5.97
CA ASP A 46 14.55 19.99 -7.01
C ASP A 46 13.12 19.94 -6.43
N PHE A 47 12.97 19.54 -5.17
CA PHE A 47 11.70 19.39 -4.49
C PHE A 47 11.41 20.54 -3.51
N PRO A 48 10.12 20.86 -3.30
CA PRO A 48 9.69 21.77 -2.23
C PRO A 48 10.19 21.30 -0.86
N VAL A 49 10.64 22.25 -0.02
CA VAL A 49 11.19 21.94 1.32
C VAL A 49 10.21 21.12 2.16
N SER A 50 8.90 21.37 2.02
CA SER A 50 7.84 20.69 2.78
C SER A 50 7.76 19.19 2.57
N VAL A 51 8.27 18.64 1.45
CA VAL A 51 8.15 17.21 1.13
C VAL A 51 9.47 16.44 1.25
N ARG A 52 10.60 17.16 1.39
CA ARG A 52 11.94 16.55 1.37
C ARG A 52 12.14 15.51 2.48
N GLU A 53 11.47 15.67 3.61
CA GLU A 53 11.56 14.73 4.74
C GLU A 53 10.96 13.35 4.42
N CYS A 54 10.04 13.27 3.46
CA CYS A 54 9.42 12.02 3.02
C CYS A 54 10.22 11.30 1.92
N LEU A 55 11.18 12.00 1.30
CA LEU A 55 11.95 11.49 0.16
C LEU A 55 13.15 10.67 0.61
N GLN A 56 13.43 9.62 -0.14
CA GLN A 56 14.57 8.73 0.05
C GLN A 56 15.34 8.58 -1.25
N THR A 57 16.60 8.15 -1.15
CA THR A 57 17.47 7.91 -2.30
C THR A 57 17.93 6.47 -2.29
N ASP A 58 17.78 5.78 -3.42
CA ASP A 58 18.22 4.39 -3.54
C ASP A 58 19.74 4.29 -3.80
N SER A 59 20.26 3.07 -3.83
CA SER A 59 21.69 2.81 -4.10
C SER A 59 22.16 3.26 -5.49
N LYS A 60 21.24 3.61 -6.40
CA LYS A 60 21.52 4.12 -7.75
C LYS A 60 21.37 5.65 -7.84
N GLY A 61 21.10 6.32 -6.72
CA GLY A 61 20.89 7.77 -6.69
C GLY A 61 19.49 8.21 -7.15
N ARG A 62 18.53 7.28 -7.33
CA ARG A 62 17.16 7.64 -7.71
C ARG A 62 16.37 8.07 -6.48
N ILE A 63 15.64 9.16 -6.61
CA ILE A 63 14.80 9.70 -5.55
C ILE A 63 13.44 9.01 -5.60
N TYR A 64 12.96 8.58 -4.44
CA TYR A 64 11.69 7.88 -4.30
C TYR A 64 10.96 8.22 -3.01
N GLU A 65 9.68 7.86 -2.97
CA GLU A 65 8.83 7.91 -1.78
C GLU A 65 8.01 6.62 -1.70
N ASP A 66 7.90 6.08 -0.48
CA ASP A 66 7.16 4.85 -0.19
C ASP A 66 5.77 5.19 0.35
N PHE A 67 4.74 4.64 -0.29
CA PHE A 67 3.34 4.86 0.06
C PHE A 67 2.75 3.61 0.68
N TYR A 68 2.07 3.80 1.82
CA TYR A 68 1.34 2.74 2.52
C TYR A 68 -0.09 3.22 2.78
N ARG A 69 -1.07 2.44 2.34
CA ARG A 69 -2.50 2.73 2.53
C ARG A 69 -3.17 1.56 3.21
N VAL A 70 -3.61 1.77 4.44
CA VAL A 70 -4.40 0.81 5.21
C VAL A 70 -5.83 0.80 4.68
N ILE A 71 -6.31 -0.36 4.24
CA ILE A 71 -7.68 -0.56 3.72
C ILE A 71 -8.58 -1.17 4.79
N VAL A 72 -8.02 -2.12 5.53
CA VAL A 72 -8.65 -2.81 6.66
C VAL A 72 -7.63 -2.87 7.78
N GLN A 73 -8.04 -2.62 9.02
CA GLN A 73 -7.16 -2.64 10.18
C GLN A 73 -7.80 -3.40 11.34
N ASN A 74 -7.27 -4.59 11.65
CA ASN A 74 -7.69 -5.43 12.78
C ASN A 74 -9.21 -5.70 12.81
N GLU A 75 -9.80 -5.98 11.64
CA GLU A 75 -11.23 -6.25 11.52
C GLU A 75 -11.52 -7.76 11.47
N ARG A 76 -12.67 -8.15 12.03
CA ARG A 76 -13.20 -9.52 12.04
C ARG A 76 -14.56 -9.56 11.34
N TYR A 77 -14.56 -9.66 10.02
CA TYR A 77 -15.82 -9.79 9.27
C TYR A 77 -16.20 -11.25 9.04
N GLU A 78 -17.50 -11.54 9.15
CA GLU A 78 -18.08 -12.81 8.67
C GLU A 78 -18.21 -12.81 7.14
N GLU A 79 -18.49 -11.64 6.54
CA GLU A 79 -18.66 -11.45 5.09
C GLU A 79 -17.64 -10.45 4.54
N TRP A 80 -16.68 -10.96 3.75
CA TRP A 80 -15.58 -10.15 3.18
C TRP A 80 -15.88 -9.54 1.81
N THR A 81 -17.03 -9.85 1.19
CA THR A 81 -17.41 -9.33 -0.12
C THR A 81 -17.38 -7.79 -0.23
N PRO A 82 -17.80 -7.00 0.78
CA PRO A 82 -17.68 -5.54 0.74
C PRO A 82 -16.23 -5.07 0.59
N VAL A 83 -15.30 -5.72 1.29
CA VAL A 83 -13.85 -5.42 1.22
C VAL A 83 -13.30 -5.72 -0.18
N LEU A 84 -13.68 -6.86 -0.77
CA LEU A 84 -13.29 -7.18 -2.16
C LEU A 84 -13.78 -6.12 -3.16
N ARG A 85 -15.00 -5.61 -2.97
CA ARG A 85 -15.53 -4.53 -3.81
C ARG A 85 -14.75 -3.23 -3.62
N GLN A 86 -14.43 -2.88 -2.37
CA GLN A 86 -13.64 -1.69 -2.06
C GLN A 86 -12.25 -1.79 -2.69
N LEU A 87 -11.57 -2.94 -2.60
CA LEU A 87 -10.27 -3.16 -3.23
C LEU A 87 -10.31 -2.93 -4.74
N ARG A 88 -11.39 -3.35 -5.43
CA ARG A 88 -11.55 -3.11 -6.88
C ARG A 88 -11.65 -1.64 -7.23
N ILE A 89 -12.43 -0.86 -6.46
CA ILE A 89 -12.55 0.59 -6.67
C ILE A 89 -11.20 1.25 -6.43
N LEU A 90 -10.57 0.92 -5.29
CA LEU A 90 -9.29 1.46 -4.89
C LEU A 90 -8.22 1.20 -5.94
N PHE A 91 -8.15 0.01 -6.52
CA PHE A 91 -7.14 -0.31 -7.52
C PHE A 91 -7.19 0.61 -8.75
N ASN A 92 -8.39 0.96 -9.22
CA ASN A 92 -8.55 1.87 -10.36
C ASN A 92 -8.10 3.30 -10.03
N GLU A 93 -8.32 3.75 -8.79
CA GLU A 93 -8.00 5.10 -8.34
C GLU A 93 -6.58 5.23 -7.75
N TYR A 94 -5.95 4.12 -7.37
CA TYR A 94 -4.76 4.11 -6.54
C TYR A 94 -3.57 4.76 -7.25
N GLN A 95 -3.37 4.45 -8.53
CA GLN A 95 -2.27 5.00 -9.31
C GLN A 95 -2.33 6.53 -9.37
N ASP A 96 -3.50 7.08 -9.71
CA ASP A 96 -3.68 8.53 -9.78
C ASP A 96 -3.53 9.17 -8.39
N LEU A 97 -4.07 8.52 -7.36
CA LEU A 97 -3.96 8.98 -5.99
C LEU A 97 -2.50 9.14 -5.54
N VAL A 98 -1.62 8.16 -5.81
CA VAL A 98 -0.23 8.20 -5.36
C VAL A 98 0.65 9.10 -6.22
N LEU A 99 0.41 9.14 -7.53
CA LEU A 99 1.17 10.01 -8.45
C LEU A 99 0.89 11.49 -8.19
N HIS A 100 -0.35 11.84 -7.81
CA HIS A 100 -0.79 13.21 -7.55
C HIS A 100 -0.96 13.52 -6.06
N PHE A 101 -0.40 12.68 -5.17
CA PHE A 101 -0.59 12.79 -3.73
C PHE A 101 -0.29 14.20 -3.18
N HIS A 102 0.88 14.74 -3.53
CA HIS A 102 1.31 16.06 -3.07
C HIS A 102 0.51 17.21 -3.69
N GLU A 103 0.08 17.06 -4.94
CA GLU A 103 -0.76 18.05 -5.63
C GLU A 103 -2.16 18.15 -5.00
N HIS A 104 -2.70 17.02 -4.52
CA HIS A 104 -3.95 16.98 -3.77
C HIS A 104 -3.83 17.59 -2.36
N MET A 105 -2.66 17.46 -1.71
CA MET A 105 -2.43 17.99 -0.36
C MET A 105 -2.16 19.51 -0.37
N GLN A 106 -1.41 20.00 -1.36
CA GLN A 106 -1.04 21.42 -1.47
C GLN A 106 -1.21 21.92 -2.90
N GLN A 107 -2.13 22.86 -3.08
CA GLN A 107 -2.34 23.49 -4.37
C GLN A 107 -1.09 24.23 -4.84
N ASN A 108 -0.77 24.12 -6.14
CA ASN A 108 0.38 24.73 -6.81
C ASN A 108 1.76 24.19 -6.41
N LEU A 109 1.83 23.05 -5.72
CA LEU A 109 3.11 22.39 -5.49
C LEU A 109 3.64 21.79 -6.80
N LYS A 110 4.80 22.25 -7.26
CA LYS A 110 5.44 21.70 -8.46
C LYS A 110 6.34 20.54 -8.07
N MET A 111 5.89 19.34 -8.40
CA MET A 111 6.67 18.11 -8.23
C MET A 111 7.33 17.70 -9.55
N PRO A 112 8.53 17.09 -9.50
CA PRO A 112 9.08 16.38 -10.65
C PRO A 112 8.15 15.26 -11.10
N LYS A 113 8.28 14.85 -12.36
CA LYS A 113 7.45 13.78 -12.93
C LYS A 113 7.66 12.47 -12.15
N ALA A 114 6.54 11.85 -11.76
CA ALA A 114 6.51 10.64 -10.95
C ALA A 114 6.18 9.38 -11.78
N SER A 115 6.66 8.22 -11.32
CA SER A 115 6.34 6.92 -11.91
C SER A 115 6.27 5.83 -10.84
N LEU A 116 5.32 4.90 -10.97
CA LEU A 116 5.25 3.74 -10.08
C LEU A 116 6.41 2.79 -10.32
N SER A 117 6.96 2.26 -9.23
CA SER A 117 7.92 1.17 -9.27
C SER A 117 7.30 -0.10 -9.85
N VAL A 118 8.11 -0.91 -10.51
CA VAL A 118 7.77 -2.31 -10.82
C VAL A 118 7.83 -3.16 -9.54
N ALA A 119 7.13 -4.30 -9.53
CA ALA A 119 7.07 -5.20 -8.38
C ALA A 119 8.45 -5.64 -7.84
N SER A 120 9.46 -5.77 -8.71
CA SER A 120 10.83 -6.11 -8.31
C SER A 120 11.60 -5.00 -7.60
N GLN A 121 11.08 -3.77 -7.60
CA GLN A 121 11.66 -2.60 -6.95
C GLN A 121 10.79 -2.08 -5.79
N GLY A 122 9.74 -2.82 -5.43
CA GLY A 122 8.84 -2.46 -4.35
C GLY A 122 9.49 -2.57 -2.98
N ASN A 123 8.92 -1.83 -2.03
CA ASN A 123 9.26 -1.75 -0.61
C ASN A 123 8.73 -2.95 0.20
N PHE A 124 8.84 -4.16 -0.34
CA PHE A 124 8.28 -5.37 0.27
C PHE A 124 8.92 -5.69 1.63
N LEU A 125 10.25 -5.60 1.73
CA LEU A 125 10.97 -5.92 2.97
C LEU A 125 10.67 -4.90 4.07
N GLU A 126 10.54 -3.63 3.71
CA GLU A 126 10.14 -2.55 4.61
C GLU A 126 8.71 -2.78 5.11
N THR A 127 7.78 -3.15 4.21
CA THR A 127 6.40 -3.51 4.56
C THR A 127 6.36 -4.69 5.53
N LEU A 128 7.16 -5.72 5.25
CA LEU A 128 7.26 -6.91 6.09
C LEU A 128 7.83 -6.55 7.47
N ASN A 129 8.85 -5.70 7.51
CA ASN A 129 9.43 -5.23 8.77
C ASN A 129 8.43 -4.43 9.61
N MET A 130 7.65 -3.52 8.99
CA MET A 130 6.57 -2.82 9.69
C MET A 130 5.54 -3.79 10.27
N SER A 131 5.21 -4.85 9.53
CA SER A 131 4.28 -5.87 10.00
C SER A 131 4.86 -6.67 11.19
N LEU A 132 6.15 -7.01 11.14
CA LEU A 132 6.84 -7.70 12.25
C LEU A 132 6.89 -6.84 13.51
N ASN A 133 7.14 -5.53 13.40
CA ASN A 133 7.13 -4.61 14.54
C ASN A 133 5.77 -4.56 15.26
N LEU A 134 4.67 -4.76 14.54
CA LEU A 134 3.33 -4.88 15.14
C LEU A 134 3.23 -6.16 16.00
N PHE A 135 3.76 -7.29 15.50
CA PHE A 135 3.76 -8.55 16.25
C PHE A 135 4.74 -8.56 17.42
N GLU A 136 5.88 -7.88 17.31
CA GLU A 136 6.82 -7.75 18.42
C GLU A 136 6.18 -7.06 19.63
N ASN A 137 5.27 -6.10 19.42
CA ASN A 137 4.59 -5.40 20.51
C ASN A 137 3.26 -6.04 20.95
N TYR A 138 2.91 -7.24 20.43
CA TYR A 138 1.64 -7.91 20.71
C TYR A 138 1.43 -8.24 22.21
N TYR A 139 2.49 -8.23 23.02
CA TYR A 139 2.38 -8.44 24.47
C TYR A 139 1.81 -7.24 25.25
N LEU A 140 1.70 -6.06 24.63
CA LEU A 140 1.25 -4.83 25.29
C LEU A 140 -0.27 -4.71 25.37
N ASP A 141 -1.01 -5.11 24.32
CA ASP A 141 -2.47 -5.11 24.27
C ASP A 141 -2.98 -6.51 23.92
N ARG A 142 -3.36 -7.28 24.94
CA ARG A 142 -3.93 -8.62 24.74
C ARG A 142 -5.41 -8.50 24.41
N ASN A 143 -5.79 -8.97 23.23
CA ASN A 143 -7.19 -9.24 22.92
C ASN A 143 -7.66 -10.45 23.75
N PHE A 144 -8.71 -10.26 24.55
CA PHE A 144 -9.38 -11.31 25.34
C PHE A 144 -10.57 -11.90 24.57
#